data_AF-A0A966W286-F1
#
_entry.id   AF-A0A966W286-F1
#
_cell.length_a   1.000
_cell.length_b   1.000
_cell.length_c   1.000
_cell.angle_alpha   90.00
_cell.angle_beta   90.00
_cell.angle_gamma   90.00
#
_symmetry.space_group_name_H-M   'P 1'
#
loop_
_entity.id
_entity.type
_entity.pdbx_description
1 polymer ?
#
loop_
_entity_poly.entity_id
_entity_poly.type
_entity_poly.pdbx_seq_one_letter_code
_entity_poly.pdbx_strand_id
1 'polypeptide(L)'
;MAVSLSKRGFAISSVQTGPSARDVAIFTCQTESITIIRDQGQWILAGDQQELEQYDLVHAFDSERAFSDAVSCYLLAKLKPRK
;
A
#
# COMPACT_ATOMS: atom_id res chain seq x y z
N MET A 1 -0.89 8.58 -14.09
CA MET A 1 -1.83 7.46 -14.36
C MET A 1 -1.82 6.57 -13.14
N ALA A 2 -2.90 6.51 -12.35
CA ALA A 2 -2.97 5.61 -11.20
C ALA A 2 -3.10 4.16 -11.69
N VAL A 3 -2.12 3.31 -11.37
CA VAL A 3 -2.13 1.91 -11.79
C VAL A 3 -2.84 1.10 -10.72
N SER A 4 -4.02 0.56 -11.04
CA SER A 4 -4.77 -0.29 -10.12
C SER A 4 -3.95 -1.51 -9.69
N LEU A 5 -3.90 -1.79 -8.39
CA LEU A 5 -3.20 -2.93 -7.76
C LEU A 5 -3.57 -4.28 -8.42
N SER A 6 -4.84 -4.41 -8.82
CA SER A 6 -5.36 -5.58 -9.54
C SER A 6 -4.66 -5.86 -10.87
N LYS A 7 -4.19 -4.83 -11.59
CA LYS A 7 -3.44 -4.99 -12.85
C LYS A 7 -2.00 -5.48 -12.63
N ARG A 8 -1.54 -5.54 -11.38
CA ARG A 8 -0.20 -5.99 -11.00
C ARG A 8 -0.19 -7.33 -10.27
N GLY A 9 -1.31 -8.06 -10.30
CA GLY A 9 -1.43 -9.36 -9.66
C GLY A 9 -1.68 -9.29 -8.15
N PHE A 10 -1.95 -8.11 -7.59
CA PHE A 10 -2.43 -7.97 -6.22
C PHE A 10 -3.94 -8.12 -6.19
N ALA A 11 -4.43 -9.17 -5.52
CA ALA A 11 -5.83 -9.35 -5.21
C ALA A 11 -6.12 -8.77 -3.81
N ILE A 12 -7.33 -8.24 -3.63
CA ILE A 12 -7.81 -7.92 -2.28
C ILE A 12 -8.01 -9.25 -1.57
N SER A 13 -7.27 -9.45 -0.47
CA SER A 13 -7.35 -10.65 0.36
C SER A 13 -8.38 -10.47 1.47
N SER A 14 -8.34 -9.30 2.13
CA SER A 14 -9.25 -8.99 3.23
C SER A 14 -9.45 -7.49 3.37
N VAL A 15 -10.65 -7.08 3.74
CA VAL A 15 -10.97 -5.70 4.14
C VAL A 15 -11.65 -5.78 5.50
N GLN A 16 -11.07 -5.14 6.50
CA GLN A 16 -11.62 -5.00 7.84
C GLN A 16 -11.95 -3.55 8.08
N THR A 17 -13.24 -3.23 8.20
CA THR A 17 -13.72 -1.90 8.55
C THR A 17 -14.05 -1.87 10.04
N GLY A 18 -13.27 -1.15 10.83
CA GLY A 18 -13.45 -1.04 12.27
C GLY A 18 -14.45 0.05 12.68
N PRO A 19 -15.06 -0.03 13.87
CA PRO A 19 -16.02 0.96 14.37
C PRO A 19 -15.42 2.36 14.62
N SER A 20 -14.08 2.48 14.65
CA SER A 20 -13.36 3.72 14.98
C SER A 20 -12.84 4.49 13.77
N ALA A 21 -13.49 4.38 12.60
CA ALA A 21 -13.02 4.99 11.34
C ALA A 21 -11.62 4.52 10.90
N ARG A 22 -11.24 3.31 11.35
CA ARG A 22 -10.03 2.63 10.96
C ARG A 22 -10.38 1.49 10.01
N ASP A 23 -10.00 1.65 8.75
CA ASP A 23 -10.18 0.62 7.73
C ASP A 23 -8.82 -0.01 7.42
N VAL A 24 -8.76 -1.34 7.41
CA VAL A 24 -7.55 -2.09 7.06
C VAL A 24 -7.86 -2.91 5.83
N ALA A 25 -7.08 -2.72 4.77
CA ALA A 25 -7.18 -3.50 3.54
C ALA A 25 -5.87 -4.24 3.31
N ILE A 26 -5.94 -5.56 3.21
CA ILE A 26 -4.81 -6.43 2.94
C ILE A 26 -4.89 -6.87 1.48
N PHE A 27 -3.85 -6.57 0.73
CA PHE A 27 -3.67 -6.98 -0.66
C PHE A 27 -2.59 -8.03 -0.72
N THR A 28 -2.86 -9.18 -1.34
CA THR A 28 -1.86 -10.24 -1.52
C THR A 28 -1.62 -10.48 -2.99
N CYS A 29 -0.36 -10.73 -3.35
CA CYS A 29 0.04 -11.30 -4.62
C CYS A 29 0.72 -12.67 -4.35
N GLN A 30 1.10 -13.39 -5.41
CA GLN A 30 1.66 -14.74 -5.28
C GLN A 30 2.92 -14.83 -4.40
N THR A 31 3.65 -13.72 -4.23
CA THR A 31 4.92 -13.69 -3.50
C THR A 31 4.91 -12.75 -2.30
N GLU A 32 3.93 -11.85 -2.17
CA GLU A 32 3.96 -10.77 -1.18
C GLU A 32 2.57 -10.36 -0.70
N SER A 33 2.53 -9.70 0.45
CA SER A 33 1.33 -9.11 1.03
C SER A 33 1.60 -7.68 1.45
N ILE A 34 0.67 -6.79 1.14
CA ILE A 34 0.72 -5.37 1.48
C ILE A 34 -0.51 -5.05 2.31
N THR A 35 -0.28 -4.38 3.44
CA THR A 35 -1.36 -3.93 4.31
C THR A 35 -1.50 -2.43 4.20
N ILE A 36 -2.70 -1.97 3.90
CA ILE A 36 -3.06 -0.55 3.85
C ILE A 36 -3.95 -0.27 5.04
N ILE A 37 -3.58 0.71 5.85
CA ILE A 37 -4.35 1.16 7.00
C ILE A 37 -4.83 2.57 6.68
N ARG A 38 -6.14 2.76 6.71
CA ARG A 38 -6.76 4.07 6.72
C ARG A 38 -7.17 4.36 8.15
N ASP A 39 -6.62 5.40 8.75
CA ASP A 39 -6.94 5.81 10.12
C ASP A 39 -7.24 7.31 10.14
N GLN A 40 -8.43 7.70 10.62
CA GLN A 40 -8.84 9.11 10.73
C GLN A 40 -8.71 9.92 9.42
N GLY A 41 -8.82 9.26 8.25
CA GLY A 41 -8.67 9.90 6.94
C GLY A 41 -7.24 9.91 6.39
N GLN A 42 -6.26 9.50 7.18
CA GLN A 42 -4.88 9.30 6.73
C GLN A 42 -4.68 7.89 6.19
N TRP A 43 -3.80 7.75 5.20
CA TRP A 43 -3.46 6.49 4.55
C TRP A 43 -2.04 6.08 4.91
N ILE A 44 -1.89 4.85 5.40
CA ILE A 44 -0.63 4.32 5.92
C ILE A 44 -0.36 2.99 5.22
N LEU A 45 0.87 2.81 4.74
CA LEU A 45 1.35 1.52 4.25
C LEU A 45 2.02 0.77 5.40
N ALA A 46 1.51 -0.40 5.76
CA ALA A 46 2.11 -1.28 6.74
C ALA A 46 2.88 -2.40 6.03
N GLY A 47 4.15 -2.56 6.42
CA GLY A 47 5.13 -3.46 5.81
C GLY A 47 6.45 -3.45 6.58
N ASP A 48 7.52 -3.92 5.95
CA ASP A 48 8.87 -3.87 6.53
C ASP A 48 9.35 -2.42 6.65
N GLN A 49 9.73 -2.00 7.85
CA GLN A 49 10.09 -0.61 8.12
C GLN A 49 11.31 -0.15 7.31
N GLN A 50 12.37 -0.97 7.20
CA GLN A 50 13.57 -0.57 6.45
C GLN A 50 13.25 -0.40 4.97
N GLU A 51 12.39 -1.27 4.44
CA GLU A 51 11.95 -1.18 3.06
C GLU A 51 11.12 0.08 2.83
N LEU A 52 10.14 0.34 3.70
CA LEU A 52 9.31 1.54 3.62
C LEU A 52 10.13 2.83 3.74
N GLU A 53 11.16 2.86 4.59
CA GLU A 53 12.08 4.00 4.73
C GLU A 53 12.85 4.28 3.43
N GLN A 54 13.29 3.25 2.70
CA GLN A 54 14.01 3.44 1.42
C GLN A 54 13.15 4.11 0.35
N TYR A 55 11.82 3.92 0.41
CA TYR A 55 10.86 4.48 -0.53
C TYR A 55 10.06 5.66 0.03
N ASP A 56 10.41 6.15 1.22
CA ASP A 56 9.72 7.23 1.93
C ASP A 56 8.20 6.96 2.09
N LEU A 57 7.85 5.77 2.55
CA LEU A 57 6.46 5.30 2.75
C LEU A 57 6.10 5.07 4.22
N VAL A 58 7.01 5.41 5.15
CA VAL A 58 6.83 5.26 6.60
C VAL A 58 5.85 6.28 7.18
N HIS A 59 5.59 7.37 6.47
CA HIS A 59 4.71 8.43 6.93
C HIS A 59 3.26 8.22 6.48
N ALA A 60 2.33 8.80 7.24
CA ALA A 60 0.92 8.82 6.90
C ALA A 60 0.65 9.85 5.80
N PHE A 61 -0.20 9.50 4.84
CA PHE A 61 -0.59 10.35 3.72
C PHE A 61 -1.99 10.90 3.94
N ASP A 62 -2.16 12.21 3.94
CA ASP A 62 -3.48 12.85 4.08
C ASP A 62 -4.29 12.82 2.77
N SER A 63 -3.65 12.45 1.65
CA SER A 63 -4.26 12.39 0.33
C SER A 63 -4.18 10.99 -0.26
N GLU A 64 -5.34 10.41 -0.58
CA GLU A 64 -5.44 9.14 -1.31
C GLU A 64 -4.63 9.15 -2.61
N ARG A 65 -4.58 10.30 -3.29
CA ARG A 65 -3.89 10.44 -4.57
C ARG A 65 -2.37 10.37 -4.38
N ALA A 66 -1.83 11.07 -3.39
CA ALA A 66 -0.41 11.03 -3.05
C ALA A 66 -0.01 9.63 -2.59
N PHE A 67 -0.83 9.02 -1.74
CA PHE A 67 -0.65 7.64 -1.28
C PHE A 67 -0.63 6.65 -2.46
N SER A 68 -1.63 6.73 -3.35
CA SER A 68 -1.73 5.83 -4.50
C SER A 68 -0.53 5.95 -5.44
N ASP A 69 0.00 7.16 -5.64
CA ASP A 69 1.18 7.40 -6.46
C ASP A 69 2.45 6.80 -5.82
N ALA A 70 2.65 7.05 -4.52
CA ALA A 70 3.79 6.53 -3.77
C ALA A 70 3.80 4.99 -3.72
N VAL A 71 2.64 4.38 -3.40
CA VAL A 71 2.46 2.92 -3.41
C VAL A 71 2.66 2.34 -4.82
N SER A 72 2.19 3.05 -5.86
CA SER A 72 2.39 2.61 -7.25
C SER A 72 3.87 2.60 -7.63
N CYS A 73 4.64 3.60 -7.22
CA CYS A 73 6.08 3.70 -7.45
C CYS A 73 6.84 2.59 -6.72
N TYR A 74 6.53 2.41 -5.44
CA TYR A 74 7.05 1.32 -4.60
C TYR A 74 6.83 -0.05 -5.24
N LEU A 75 5.59 -0.33 -5.65
CA LEU A 75 5.24 -1.58 -6.31
C LEU A 75 5.93 -1.75 -7.66
N LEU A 76 6.22 -0.67 -8.39
CA LEU A 76 6.97 -0.77 -9.64
C LEU A 76 8.42 -1.17 -9.36
N ALA A 77 9.02 -0.56 -8.34
CA ALA A 77 10.40 -0.85 -7.95
C ALA A 77 10.55 -2.29 -7.47
N LYS A 78 9.60 -2.79 -6.67
CA LYS A 78 9.60 -4.18 -6.20
C LYS A 78 9.34 -5.22 -7.30
N LEU A 79 8.40 -4.97 -8.21
CA LEU A 79 8.05 -5.93 -9.27
C LEU A 79 9.05 -5.95 -10.44
N LYS A 80 9.87 -4.92 -10.60
CA LYS A 80 10.99 -4.89 -11.55
C LYS A 80 12.30 -4.62 -10.81
N PRO A 81 12.87 -5.62 -10.11
CA PRO A 81 14.27 -5.50 -9.70
C PRO A 81 15.10 -5.34 -10.98
N ARG A 82 15.80 -4.21 -11.14
CA ARG A 82 16.81 -4.08 -12.19
C ARG A 82 17.84 -5.18 -11.92
N LYS A 83 17.88 -6.19 -12.81
CA LYS A 83 18.98 -7.14 -12.90
C LYS A 83 20.28 -6.42 -13.25
#